data_AF-A0A351KXI3-F1
#
_entry.id   AF-A0A351KXI3-F1
#
_cell.length_a   1.000
_cell.length_b   1.000
_cell.length_c   1.000
_cell.angle_alpha   90.00
_cell.angle_beta   90.00
_cell.angle_gamma   90.00
#
_symmetry.space_group_name_H-M   'P 1'
#
loop_
_entity.id
_entity.type
_entity.pdbx_description
1 polymer ?
#
loop_
_entity_poly.entity_id
_entity_poly.type
_entity_poly.pdbx_seq_one_letter_code
_entity_poly.pdbx_strand_id
1 'polypeptide(L)'
;MSPKVIKVEPLENYQLRLTFSNGEIRRFDVTPYLDKGRFTELQKIEDFQQVKLSFGSIQWPHDQDFSPDTLYLTSQAEEKIVEPQSPTPALQ
;
A
#
# COMPACT_ATOMS: atom_id res chain seq x y z
N MET A 1 -18.06 -0.52 5.36
CA MET A 1 -16.81 -1.25 5.61
C MET A 1 -15.94 -1.11 4.38
N SER A 2 -14.69 -0.71 4.54
CA SER A 2 -13.72 -0.72 3.45
C SER A 2 -13.39 -2.16 3.01
N PRO A 3 -12.99 -2.36 1.74
CA PRO A 3 -12.57 -3.68 1.26
C PRO A 3 -11.35 -4.18 2.06
N LYS A 4 -11.17 -5.50 2.11
CA LYS A 4 -10.05 -6.12 2.83
C LYS A 4 -8.77 -5.99 2.02
N VAL A 5 -7.63 -5.84 2.68
CA VAL A 5 -6.32 -5.96 2.04
C VAL A 5 -6.02 -7.45 1.82
N ILE A 6 -5.75 -7.82 0.57
CA ILE A 6 -5.46 -9.20 0.17
C ILE A 6 -4.01 -9.38 -0.29
N LYS A 7 -3.28 -8.29 -0.53
CA LYS A 7 -1.84 -8.27 -0.80
C LYS A 7 -1.24 -6.97 -0.32
N VAL A 8 -0.03 -7.03 0.24
CA VAL A 8 0.79 -5.88 0.60
C VAL A 8 2.20 -6.07 0.06
N GLU A 9 2.76 -5.03 -0.52
CA GLU A 9 4.14 -4.99 -0.99
C GLU A 9 4.78 -3.70 -0.44
N PRO A 10 5.80 -3.79 0.43
CA PRO A 10 6.55 -2.62 0.85
C PRO A 10 7.37 -2.08 -0.33
N LEU A 11 7.36 -0.76 -0.49
CA LEU A 11 8.08 -0.03 -1.51
C LEU A 11 9.13 0.89 -0.85
N GLU A 12 9.90 1.57 -1.68
CA GLU A 12 10.78 2.65 -1.23
C GLU A 12 10.01 3.82 -0.61
N ASN A 13 10.71 4.69 0.12
CA ASN A 13 10.16 5.90 0.75
C ASN A 13 8.96 5.63 1.68
N TYR A 14 8.98 4.51 2.42
CA TYR A 14 7.95 4.13 3.38
C TYR A 14 6.54 4.04 2.79
N GLN A 15 6.43 3.71 1.49
CA GLN A 15 5.16 3.47 0.83
C GLN A 15 4.81 1.99 0.82
N LEU A 16 3.52 1.71 0.92
CA LEU A 16 2.95 0.37 0.73
C LEU A 16 2.08 0.36 -0.51
N ARG A 17 2.26 -0.68 -1.33
CA ARG A 17 1.32 -1.03 -2.39
C ARG A 17 0.34 -2.06 -1.86
N LEU A 18 -0.94 -1.70 -1.84
CA LEU A 18 -2.02 -2.50 -1.28
C LEU A 18 -2.91 -2.98 -2.41
N THR A 19 -3.17 -4.28 -2.49
CA THR A 19 -4.25 -4.83 -3.32
C THR A 19 -5.44 -5.14 -2.43
N PHE A 20 -6.59 -4.57 -2.78
CA PHE A 20 -7.84 -4.76 -2.06
C PHE A 20 -8.69 -5.85 -2.70
N SER A 21 -9.59 -6.45 -1.90
CA SER A 21 -10.46 -7.56 -2.32
C SER A 21 -11.45 -7.18 -3.43
N ASN A 22 -11.67 -5.89 -3.68
CA ASN A 22 -12.48 -5.38 -4.78
C ASN A 22 -11.68 -5.18 -6.08
N GLY A 23 -10.39 -5.54 -6.11
CA GLY A 23 -9.52 -5.42 -7.27
C GLY A 23 -8.79 -4.09 -7.37
N GLU A 24 -9.06 -3.11 -6.49
CA GLU A 24 -8.30 -1.86 -6.47
C GLU A 24 -6.88 -2.08 -5.98
N ILE A 25 -5.95 -1.31 -6.57
CA ILE A 25 -4.57 -1.21 -6.11
C ILE A 25 -4.36 0.23 -5.68
N ARG A 26 -3.85 0.42 -4.47
CA ARG A 26 -3.65 1.76 -3.88
C ARG A 26 -2.29 1.86 -3.19
N ARG A 27 -1.75 3.07 -3.14
CA ARG A 27 -0.50 3.42 -2.46
C ARG A 27 -0.79 4.14 -1.16
N PHE A 28 -0.24 3.61 -0.08
CA PHE A 28 -0.38 4.18 1.26
C PHE A 28 0.97 4.66 1.75
N ASP A 29 1.04 5.93 2.17
CA ASP A 29 2.26 6.54 2.69
C ASP A 29 2.28 6.45 4.22
N VAL A 30 3.29 5.75 4.75
CA VAL A 30 3.47 5.55 6.20
C VAL A 30 4.25 6.71 6.83
N THR A 31 4.94 7.54 6.03
CA THR A 31 5.79 8.65 6.50
C THR A 31 5.12 9.56 7.54
N PRO A 32 3.83 9.99 7.38
CA PRO A 32 3.16 10.87 8.34
C PRO A 32 2.93 10.26 9.73
N TYR A 33 3.19 8.96 9.89
CA TYR A 33 3.00 8.22 11.13
C TYR A 33 4.32 7.85 11.80
N LEU A 34 5.45 7.93 11.11
CA LEU A 34 6.75 7.46 11.60
C LEU A 34 7.22 8.16 12.87
N ASP A 35 6.75 9.37 13.18
CA ASP A 35 7.12 10.07 14.42
C ASP A 35 6.09 9.90 15.56
N LYS A 36 5.13 8.97 15.41
CA LYS A 36 4.00 8.82 16.33
C LYS A 36 4.03 7.47 17.05
N GLY A 37 4.21 7.51 18.37
CA GLY A 37 4.07 6.34 19.23
C GLY A 37 4.91 5.15 18.76
N ARG A 38 4.28 3.97 18.65
CA ARG A 38 4.96 2.72 18.26
C ARG A 38 5.41 2.69 16.79
N PHE A 39 4.96 3.63 15.95
CA PHE A 39 5.39 3.69 14.54
C PHE A 39 6.81 4.24 14.36
N THR A 40 7.40 4.80 15.42
CA THR A 40 8.82 5.22 15.45
C THR A 40 9.81 4.09 15.19
N GLU A 41 9.44 2.85 15.52
CA GLU A 41 10.24 1.68 15.20
C GLU A 41 10.35 1.45 13.69
N LEU A 42 9.31 1.81 12.93
CA LEU A 42 9.30 1.64 11.48
C LEU A 42 10.22 2.64 10.75
N GLN A 43 10.83 3.61 11.45
CA GLN A 43 11.90 4.43 10.87
C GLN A 43 13.14 3.60 10.51
N LYS A 44 13.27 2.39 11.07
CA LYS A 44 14.22 1.40 10.57
C LYS A 44 13.58 0.70 9.38
N ILE A 45 14.21 0.85 8.21
CA ILE A 45 13.68 0.27 6.96
C ILE A 45 13.48 -1.25 7.05
N GLU A 46 14.35 -1.94 7.80
CA GLU A 46 14.26 -3.38 8.06
C GLU A 46 12.98 -3.76 8.81
N ASP A 47 12.55 -2.93 9.77
CA ASP A 47 11.30 -3.13 10.50
C ASP A 47 10.11 -2.80 9.59
N PHE A 48 10.18 -1.71 8.83
CA PHE A 48 9.13 -1.35 7.86
C PHE A 48 8.89 -2.45 6.81
N GLN A 49 9.94 -3.09 6.30
CA GLN A 49 9.84 -4.13 5.27
C GLN A 49 9.16 -5.42 5.76
N GLN A 50 9.06 -5.63 7.08
CA GLN A 50 8.43 -6.81 7.68
C GLN A 50 6.89 -6.75 7.72
N VAL A 51 6.28 -5.78 7.03
CA VAL A 51 4.83 -5.68 6.90
C VAL A 51 4.23 -6.97 6.36
N LYS A 52 3.12 -7.42 6.96
CA LYS A 52 2.40 -8.63 6.54
C LYS A 52 0.90 -8.45 6.63
N LEU A 53 0.16 -9.30 5.91
CA LEU A 53 -1.28 -9.35 6.02
C LEU A 53 -1.70 -9.86 7.41
N SER A 54 -2.78 -9.29 7.95
CA SER A 54 -3.38 -9.71 9.21
C SER A 54 -4.88 -9.42 9.21
N PHE A 55 -5.71 -10.46 9.36
CA PHE A 55 -7.17 -10.36 9.51
C PHE A 55 -7.90 -9.46 8.47
N GLY A 56 -7.41 -9.39 7.22
CA GLY A 56 -7.98 -8.53 6.18
C GLY A 56 -7.45 -7.09 6.19
N SER A 57 -6.36 -6.85 6.92
CA SER A 57 -5.57 -5.61 6.95
C SER A 57 -4.07 -5.95 6.91
N ILE A 58 -3.22 -5.05 7.42
CA ILE A 58 -1.77 -5.22 7.57
C ILE A 58 -1.34 -5.07 9.03
N GLN A 59 -0.20 -5.67 9.38
CA GLN A 59 0.48 -5.47 10.66
C GLN A 59 2.00 -5.62 10.52
N TRP A 60 2.74 -5.10 11.50
CA TRP A 60 4.18 -5.29 11.70
C TRP A 60 4.48 -6.20 12.91
N PRO A 61 5.73 -6.66 13.10
CA PRO A 61 6.10 -7.61 14.15
C PRO A 61 5.79 -7.17 15.59
N HIS A 62 5.77 -5.87 15.88
CA HIS A 62 5.52 -5.35 17.22
C HIS A 62 4.11 -4.77 17.37
N ASP A 63 3.13 -5.43 16.73
CA ASP A 63 1.71 -5.11 16.78
C ASP A 63 1.35 -3.68 16.33
N GLN A 64 2.19 -3.02 15.52
CA GLN A 64 1.75 -1.84 14.77
C GLN A 64 0.82 -2.30 13.64
N ASP A 65 -0.31 -1.65 13.50
CA ASP A 65 -1.29 -1.98 12.47
C ASP A 65 -2.01 -0.72 11.98
N PHE A 66 -2.67 -0.84 10.84
CA PHE A 66 -3.62 0.14 10.37
C PHE A 66 -4.95 -0.56 10.11
N SER A 67 -6.07 0.10 10.42
CA SER A 67 -7.38 -0.44 10.07
C SER A 67 -7.60 -0.43 8.55
N PRO A 68 -8.42 -1.35 8.00
CA PRO A 68 -8.77 -1.33 6.58
C PRO A 68 -9.34 0.01 6.11
N ASP A 69 -10.10 0.69 6.97
CA ASP A 69 -10.65 2.02 6.67
C ASP A 69 -9.57 3.08 6.53
N THR A 70 -8.58 3.09 7.43
CA THR A 70 -7.43 4.02 7.31
C THR A 70 -6.70 3.76 6.00
N LEU A 71 -6.35 2.50 5.74
CA LEU A 71 -5.63 2.10 4.54
C LEU A 71 -6.38 2.46 3.26
N TYR A 72 -7.70 2.28 3.22
CA TYR A 72 -8.48 2.56 2.02
C TYR A 72 -8.75 4.07 1.82
N LEU A 73 -9.17 4.77 2.87
CA LEU A 73 -9.60 6.17 2.78
C LEU A 73 -8.45 7.17 2.60
N THR A 74 -7.25 6.82 3.07
CA THR A 74 -6.09 7.73 3.05
C THR A 74 -5.00 7.32 2.05
N SER A 75 -5.15 6.17 1.39
CA SER A 75 -4.30 5.80 0.26
C SER A 75 -4.76 6.47 -1.04
N GLN A 76 -3.86 6.51 -2.02
CA GLN A 76 -4.14 7.02 -3.35
C GLN A 76 -4.29 5.84 -4.32
N ALA A 77 -5.26 5.90 -5.24
CA ALA A 77 -5.40 4.87 -6.25
C ALA A 77 -4.13 4.83 -7.12
N GLU A 78 -3.58 3.64 -7.34
CA GLU A 78 -2.51 3.47 -8.32
C GLU A 78 -3.16 3.45 -9.70
N GLU A 79 -3.04 4.56 -10.43
CA GLU A 79 -3.48 4.59 -11.81
C GLU A 79 -2.69 3.55 -12.61
N LYS A 80 -3.41 2.69 -13.34
CA LYS A 80 -2.75 1.90 -14.37
C LYS A 80 -2.19 2.90 -15.36
N ILE A 81 -0.86 2.98 -15.46
CA ILE A 81 -0.24 3.57 -16.64
C ILE A 81 -0.74 2.70 -17.80
N VAL A 82 -1.75 3.18 -18.50
CA VAL A 82 -2.11 2.65 -19.81
C VAL A 82 -0.91 3.02 -20.66
N GLU A 83 -0.03 2.06 -20.93
CA GLU A 83 0.99 2.23 -21.96
C GLU A 83 0.27 2.78 -23.21
N PRO A 84 0.73 3.89 -23.81
CA PRO A 84 0.15 4.35 -25.05
C PRO A 84 0.31 3.21 -26.05
N GLN A 85 -0.82 2.59 -26.43
CA GLN A 85 -0.87 1.64 -27.52
C GLN A 85 -0.27 2.36 -28.73
N SER A 86 0.91 1.91 -29.17
CA SER A 86 1.60 2.42 -30.35
C SER A 86 0.58 2.58 -31.48
N PRO A 87 0.53 3.72 -32.20
CA PRO A 87 -0.40 3.87 -33.30
C PRO A 87 -0.12 2.75 -34.31
N THR A 88 -1.12 1.90 -34.55
CA THR A 88 -1.10 0.90 -35.60
C THR A 88 -0.68 1.60 -36.90
N PRO A 89 0.35 1.13 -37.63
CA PRO A 89 0.69 1.74 -38.90
C PRO A 89 -0.51 1.56 -39.83
N ALA A 90 -1.02 2.67 -40.38
CA ALA A 90 -2.03 2.63 -41.42
C ALA A 90 -1.47 1.83 -42.60
N LEU A 91 -2.11 0.70 -42.91
CA LEU A 91 -1.84 -0.03 -44.14
C LEU A 91 -2.28 0.83 -45.32
N GLN A 92 -1.33 0.98 -46.24
CA GLN A 92 -1.38 1.74 -47.48
C GLN A 92 -2.37 1.15 -48.48
#